data_AF-A0A4Y7TDD9-F1
#
_entry.id   AF-A0A4Y7TDD9-F1
#
_cell.length_a   1.000
_cell.length_b   1.000
_cell.length_c   1.000
_cell.angle_alpha   90.00
_cell.angle_beta   90.00
_cell.angle_gamma   90.00
#
_symmetry.space_group_name_H-M   'P 1'
#
loop_
_entity.id
_entity.type
_entity.pdbx_description
1 polymer ?
#
loop_
_entity_poly.entity_id
_entity_poly.type
_entity_poly.pdbx_seq_one_letter_code
_entity_poly.pdbx_strand_id
1 'polypeptide(L)'
;MAKHLNDLFSPLTFPPDLAHRILTHGSHVSAKYGSNAALGFTGRRVLECYLNLFITTSKELKPIHDLEDIAERALHPNLLGEQLGGRWGFSKILNWTPAVTRSQLEETKDPATLIRRIGLHKVQGEAVAAVLGAIYMQHGGSIAHRVFHTRMLPHLLVRGGLPTAFHAEAEALAKRMGGPEGNLLHALGKTQFNDSPSPSSSASSHSSPAS
;
A
#
# COMPACT_ATOMS: atom_id res chain seq x y z
N MET A 1 -7.47 15.07 9.49
CA MET A 1 -7.55 13.85 8.66
C MET A 1 -6.83 14.01 7.33
N ALA A 2 -7.28 14.88 6.42
CA ALA A 2 -6.61 15.07 5.12
C ALA A 2 -5.12 15.44 5.24
N LYS A 3 -4.78 16.44 6.07
CA LYS A 3 -3.38 16.80 6.33
C LYS A 3 -2.51 15.59 6.70
N HIS A 4 -3.00 14.73 7.59
CA HIS A 4 -2.30 13.52 8.03
C HIS A 4 -2.00 12.56 6.88
N LEU A 5 -2.98 12.30 6.00
CA LEU A 5 -2.79 11.43 4.84
C LEU A 5 -1.89 12.09 3.78
N ASN A 6 -2.01 13.40 3.56
CA ASN A 6 -1.16 14.15 2.63
C ASN A 6 0.29 14.15 3.09
N ASP A 7 0.54 14.31 4.38
CA ASP A 7 1.88 14.25 4.96
C ASP A 7 2.45 12.83 4.82
N LEU A 8 1.65 11.80 5.13
CA LEU A 8 2.06 10.39 5.11
C LEU A 8 2.37 9.87 3.70
N PHE A 9 1.59 10.29 2.70
CA PHE A 9 1.73 9.82 1.31
C PHE A 9 2.11 10.96 0.36
N SER A 10 2.92 11.91 0.83
CA SER A 10 3.40 12.99 -0.02
C SER A 10 4.06 12.44 -1.30
N PRO A 11 3.76 13.01 -2.49
CA PRO A 11 3.02 14.26 -2.73
C PRO A 11 1.53 14.06 -3.07
N LEU A 12 0.92 12.93 -2.70
CA LEU A 12 -0.50 12.67 -2.96
C LEU A 12 -1.39 13.63 -2.15
N THR A 13 -2.52 13.99 -2.74
CA THR A 13 -3.51 14.89 -2.12
C THR A 13 -4.85 14.18 -1.95
N PHE A 14 -5.30 14.10 -0.70
CA PHE A 14 -6.58 13.52 -0.32
C PHE A 14 -7.59 14.64 -0.03
N PRO A 15 -8.72 14.69 -0.75
CA PRO A 15 -9.82 15.60 -0.44
C PRO A 15 -10.29 15.38 1.01
N PRO A 16 -10.70 16.44 1.74
CA PRO A 16 -11.16 16.34 3.13
C PRO A 16 -12.22 15.27 3.35
N ASP A 17 -13.22 15.19 2.48
CA ASP A 17 -14.32 14.21 2.60
C ASP A 17 -13.85 12.79 2.38
N LEU A 18 -12.93 12.57 1.43
CA LEU A 18 -12.34 11.26 1.21
C LEU A 18 -11.49 10.84 2.40
N ALA A 19 -10.65 11.74 2.93
CA ALA A 19 -9.85 11.47 4.11
C ALA A 19 -10.71 11.14 5.34
N HIS A 20 -11.84 11.84 5.50
CA HIS A 20 -12.81 11.54 6.55
C HIS A 20 -13.40 10.13 6.38
N ARG A 21 -13.80 9.76 5.16
CA ARG A 21 -14.32 8.41 4.87
C ARG A 21 -13.28 7.32 5.11
N ILE A 22 -12.04 7.51 4.66
CA ILE A 22 -10.92 6.55 4.86
C ILE A 22 -10.72 6.26 6.35
N LEU A 23 -10.75 7.31 7.18
CA LEU A 23 -10.43 7.25 8.61
C LEU A 23 -11.68 7.08 9.49
N THR A 24 -12.85 6.77 8.93
CA THR A 24 -14.08 6.50 9.69
C THR A 24 -14.49 5.04 9.52
N HIS A 25 -14.40 4.28 10.61
CA HIS A 25 -14.87 2.90 10.67
C HIS A 25 -16.39 2.83 10.83
N GLY A 26 -17.00 1.75 10.35
CA GLY A 26 -18.45 1.54 10.38
C GLY A 26 -19.08 1.53 11.78
N SER A 27 -18.29 1.30 12.84
CA SER A 27 -18.79 1.35 14.23
C SER A 27 -19.00 2.77 14.77
N HIS A 28 -18.48 3.80 14.11
CA HIS A 28 -18.59 5.19 14.59
C HIS A 28 -19.90 5.84 14.15
N VAL A 29 -20.45 6.74 14.97
CA VAL A 29 -21.71 7.46 14.67
C VAL A 29 -21.66 8.31 13.39
N SER A 30 -20.46 8.78 13.00
CA SER A 30 -20.28 9.55 11.76
C SER A 30 -20.25 8.68 10.50
N ALA A 31 -20.23 7.34 10.63
CA ALA A 31 -20.25 6.41 9.50
C ALA A 31 -21.48 6.58 8.60
N LYS A 32 -22.58 7.14 9.13
CA LYS A 32 -23.78 7.52 8.34
C LYS A 32 -23.50 8.53 7.24
N TYR A 33 -22.43 9.33 7.37
CA TYR A 33 -21.97 10.28 6.36
C TYR A 33 -20.89 9.68 5.44
N GLY A 34 -20.64 8.38 5.57
CA GLY A 34 -19.63 7.64 4.83
C GLY A 34 -18.60 7.00 5.75
N SER A 35 -18.31 5.74 5.47
CA SER A 35 -17.30 4.93 6.17
C SER A 35 -16.26 4.38 5.19
N ASN A 36 -15.25 3.75 5.76
CA ASN A 36 -14.17 3.11 5.05
C ASN A 36 -14.56 1.77 4.39
N ALA A 37 -15.80 1.28 4.56
CA ALA A 37 -16.19 -0.07 4.14
C ALA A 37 -15.99 -0.33 2.63
N ALA A 38 -16.49 0.55 1.76
CA ALA A 38 -16.37 0.40 0.30
C ALA A 38 -14.92 0.57 -0.18
N LEU A 39 -14.19 1.53 0.41
CA LEU A 39 -12.78 1.75 0.11
C LEU A 39 -11.94 0.55 0.55
N GLY A 40 -12.20 0.01 1.74
CA GLY A 40 -11.54 -1.16 2.29
C GLY A 40 -11.83 -2.43 1.49
N PHE A 41 -13.05 -2.60 0.98
CA PHE A 41 -13.39 -3.70 0.07
C PHE A 41 -12.55 -3.67 -1.22
N THR A 42 -12.42 -2.49 -1.82
CA THR A 42 -11.56 -2.28 -3.00
C THR A 42 -10.09 -2.51 -2.64
N GLY A 43 -9.65 -1.92 -1.53
CA GLY A 43 -8.28 -2.03 -1.06
C GLY A 43 -7.82 -3.45 -0.79
N ARG A 44 -8.67 -4.31 -0.21
CA ARG A 44 -8.35 -5.74 0.00
C ARG A 44 -8.07 -6.47 -1.31
N ARG A 45 -8.89 -6.22 -2.36
CA ARG A 45 -8.67 -6.79 -3.70
C ARG A 45 -7.38 -6.28 -4.33
N VAL A 46 -7.09 -5.00 -4.17
CA VAL A 46 -5.86 -4.39 -4.69
C VAL A 46 -4.63 -4.96 -3.99
N LEU A 47 -4.67 -5.11 -2.65
CA LEU A 47 -3.61 -5.73 -1.86
C LEU A 47 -3.32 -7.16 -2.33
N GLU A 48 -4.37 -7.97 -2.42
CA GLU A 48 -4.27 -9.37 -2.82
C GLU A 48 -3.74 -9.50 -4.25
N CYS A 49 -4.24 -8.68 -5.18
CA CYS A 49 -3.77 -8.64 -6.56
C CYS A 49 -2.26 -8.31 -6.64
N TYR A 50 -1.80 -7.28 -5.94
CA TYR A 50 -0.38 -6.88 -5.99
C TYR A 50 0.53 -7.86 -5.27
N LEU A 51 0.08 -8.46 -4.17
CA LEU A 51 0.82 -9.53 -3.52
C LEU A 51 0.96 -10.76 -4.42
N ASN A 52 -0.14 -11.19 -5.06
CA ASN A 52 -0.11 -12.34 -5.97
C ASN A 52 0.72 -12.06 -7.21
N LEU A 53 0.65 -10.85 -7.79
CA LEU A 53 1.52 -10.46 -8.90
C LEU A 53 3.01 -10.52 -8.52
N PHE A 54 3.34 -10.07 -7.31
CA PHE A 54 4.70 -10.15 -6.80
C PHE A 54 5.17 -11.59 -6.61
N ILE A 55 4.37 -12.43 -5.95
CA ILE A 55 4.74 -13.83 -5.69
C ILE A 55 4.86 -14.62 -7.00
N THR A 56 3.92 -14.44 -7.93
CA THR A 56 3.90 -15.16 -9.21
C THR A 56 5.06 -14.81 -10.13
N THR A 57 5.66 -13.63 -9.95
CA THR A 57 6.84 -13.20 -10.72
C THR A 57 8.17 -13.46 -9.99
N SER A 58 8.12 -13.96 -8.76
CA SER A 58 9.28 -14.29 -7.95
C SER A 58 9.97 -15.56 -8.43
N LYS A 59 11.30 -15.56 -8.48
CA LYS A 59 12.08 -16.77 -8.77
C LYS A 59 12.06 -17.78 -7.61
N GLU A 60 11.65 -17.32 -6.43
CA GLU A 60 11.58 -18.14 -5.21
C GLU A 60 10.26 -18.90 -5.12
N LEU A 61 9.31 -18.64 -6.02
CA LEU A 61 8.06 -19.38 -6.08
C LEU A 61 8.32 -20.87 -6.39
N LYS A 62 7.84 -21.73 -5.50
CA LYS A 62 7.94 -23.19 -5.58
C LYS A 62 6.54 -23.80 -5.46
N PRO A 63 6.29 -25.02 -5.96
CA PRO A 63 4.98 -25.67 -5.87
C PRO A 63 4.44 -25.87 -4.45
N ILE A 64 5.31 -25.79 -3.43
CA ILE A 64 4.92 -25.89 -2.02
C ILE A 64 4.29 -24.59 -1.47
N HIS A 65 4.39 -23.48 -2.20
CA HIS A 65 3.82 -22.21 -1.79
C HIS A 65 2.35 -22.14 -2.19
N ASP A 66 1.48 -22.14 -1.18
CA ASP A 66 0.05 -21.86 -1.34
C ASP A 66 -0.17 -20.34 -1.33
N LEU A 67 -0.56 -19.79 -2.48
CA LEU A 67 -0.74 -18.35 -2.66
C LEU A 67 -1.93 -17.82 -1.85
N GLU A 68 -2.99 -18.63 -1.67
CA GLU A 68 -4.17 -18.24 -0.91
C GLU A 68 -3.83 -18.16 0.59
N ASP A 69 -3.16 -19.18 1.14
CA ASP A 69 -2.68 -19.16 2.53
C ASP A 69 -1.68 -18.01 2.76
N ILE A 70 -0.76 -17.78 1.83
CA ILE A 70 0.19 -16.67 1.95
C ILE A 70 -0.56 -15.33 1.96
N ALA A 71 -1.53 -15.13 1.07
CA ALA A 71 -2.30 -13.91 1.01
C ALA A 71 -3.16 -13.70 2.27
N GLU A 72 -3.86 -14.74 2.73
CA GLU A 72 -4.69 -14.70 3.94
C GLU A 72 -3.86 -14.28 5.15
N ARG A 73 -2.68 -14.90 5.35
CA ARG A 73 -1.80 -14.60 6.49
C ARG A 73 -1.13 -13.23 6.36
N ALA A 74 -0.50 -12.95 5.21
CA ALA A 74 0.27 -11.73 5.02
C ALA A 74 -0.60 -10.45 4.96
N LEU A 75 -1.86 -10.58 4.55
CA LEU A 75 -2.80 -9.45 4.44
C LEU A 75 -3.88 -9.48 5.53
N HIS A 76 -3.71 -10.32 6.55
CA HIS A 76 -4.66 -10.42 7.65
C HIS A 76 -4.88 -9.04 8.31
N PRO A 77 -6.12 -8.57 8.52
CA PRO A 77 -6.38 -7.21 9.02
C PRO A 77 -5.67 -6.87 10.33
N ASN A 78 -5.58 -7.81 11.28
CA ASN A 78 -4.85 -7.57 12.52
C ASN A 78 -3.35 -7.34 12.28
N LEU A 79 -2.73 -8.08 11.34
CA LEU A 79 -1.32 -7.90 11.00
C LEU A 79 -1.11 -6.55 10.31
N LEU A 80 -1.98 -6.19 9.36
CA LEU A 80 -1.93 -4.88 8.69
C LEU A 80 -2.09 -3.73 9.70
N GLY A 81 -3.03 -3.84 10.64
CA GLY A 81 -3.23 -2.81 11.65
C GLY A 81 -2.05 -2.66 12.60
N GLU A 82 -1.51 -3.77 13.08
CA GLU A 82 -0.34 -3.78 13.95
C GLU A 82 0.90 -3.23 13.25
N GLN A 83 1.22 -3.73 12.05
CA GLN A 83 2.46 -3.40 11.36
C GLN A 83 2.41 -2.05 10.65
N LEU A 84 1.27 -1.65 10.09
CA LEU A 84 1.10 -0.43 9.29
C LEU A 84 0.26 0.61 10.01
N GLY A 85 -0.90 0.22 10.54
CA GLY A 85 -1.82 1.16 11.19
C GLY A 85 -1.19 1.91 12.37
N GLY A 86 -0.44 1.19 13.22
CA GLY A 86 0.35 1.79 14.29
C GLY A 86 1.39 2.80 13.79
N ARG A 87 2.16 2.43 12.76
CA ARG A 87 3.19 3.31 12.14
C ARG A 87 2.60 4.53 11.46
N TRP A 88 1.43 4.37 10.83
CA TRP A 88 0.69 5.44 10.20
C TRP A 88 -0.09 6.29 11.21
N GLY A 89 0.05 6.03 12.52
CA GLY A 89 -0.54 6.86 13.58
C GLY A 89 -2.05 6.75 13.71
N PHE A 90 -2.66 5.67 13.18
CA PHE A 90 -4.12 5.54 13.13
C PHE A 90 -4.77 5.42 14.51
N SER A 91 -4.03 5.00 15.54
CA SER A 91 -4.54 4.94 16.92
C SER A 91 -5.10 6.27 17.42
N LYS A 92 -4.63 7.40 16.87
CA LYS A 92 -4.97 8.75 17.35
C LYS A 92 -5.97 9.49 16.47
N ILE A 93 -6.16 9.07 15.22
CA ILE A 93 -6.90 9.85 14.22
C ILE A 93 -8.11 9.11 13.65
N LEU A 94 -8.21 7.81 13.88
CA LEU A 94 -9.30 7.00 13.35
C LEU A 94 -10.58 7.25 14.17
N ASN A 95 -11.70 7.49 13.49
CA ASN A 95 -13.03 7.58 14.08
C ASN A 95 -13.63 6.18 14.19
N TRP A 96 -13.71 5.65 15.41
CA TRP A 96 -14.26 4.32 15.68
C TRP A 96 -14.77 4.20 17.11
N THR A 97 -15.57 3.17 17.35
CA THR A 97 -16.06 2.79 18.67
C THR A 97 -15.55 1.38 19.02
N PRO A 98 -14.96 1.18 20.22
CA PRO A 98 -14.52 -0.14 20.70
C PRO A 98 -15.62 -1.19 20.70
N ALA A 99 -15.24 -2.46 20.48
CA ALA A 99 -16.16 -3.59 20.52
C ALA A 99 -16.58 -4.00 21.96
N VAL A 100 -16.01 -3.37 22.98
CA VAL A 100 -16.21 -3.69 24.40
C VAL A 100 -16.82 -2.50 25.14
N THR A 101 -17.53 -2.79 26.22
CA THR A 101 -18.11 -1.74 27.08
C THR A 101 -17.04 -1.03 27.91
N ARG A 102 -17.39 0.14 28.47
CA ARG A 102 -16.49 0.89 29.35
C ARG A 102 -16.06 0.10 30.59
N SER A 103 -16.96 -0.69 31.19
CA SER A 103 -16.62 -1.56 32.33
C SER A 103 -15.57 -2.60 31.96
N GLN A 104 -15.70 -3.23 30.79
CA GLN A 104 -14.73 -4.22 30.30
C GLN A 104 -13.35 -3.61 29.99
N LEU A 105 -13.29 -2.33 29.62
CA LEU A 105 -12.03 -1.59 29.46
C LEU A 105 -11.33 -1.40 30.81
N GLU A 106 -12.07 -1.02 31.84
CA GLU A 106 -11.54 -0.72 33.18
C GLU A 106 -11.05 -1.99 33.92
N GLU A 107 -11.67 -3.15 33.65
CA GLU A 107 -11.29 -4.44 34.22
C GLU A 107 -9.99 -5.03 33.62
N THR A 108 -9.62 -4.65 32.40
CA THR A 108 -8.48 -5.24 31.69
C THR A 108 -7.19 -4.47 32.01
N LYS A 109 -6.36 -5.02 32.91
CA LYS A 109 -5.12 -4.37 33.37
C LYS A 109 -3.94 -4.48 32.40
N ASP A 110 -3.90 -5.51 31.55
CA ASP A 110 -2.83 -5.71 30.59
C ASP A 110 -3.09 -4.94 29.27
N PRO A 111 -2.21 -3.99 28.89
CA PRO A 111 -2.38 -3.20 27.67
C PRO A 111 -2.45 -4.04 26.38
N ALA A 112 -1.68 -5.13 26.27
CA ALA A 112 -1.66 -5.95 25.05
C ALA A 112 -2.98 -6.71 24.87
N THR A 113 -3.49 -7.32 25.95
CA THR A 113 -4.80 -7.97 25.99
C THR A 113 -5.92 -6.97 25.74
N LEU A 114 -5.81 -5.74 26.27
CA LEU A 114 -6.77 -4.67 26.02
C LEU A 114 -6.83 -4.31 24.54
N ILE A 115 -5.69 -4.02 23.90
CA ILE A 115 -5.61 -3.65 22.47
C ILE A 115 -6.26 -4.72 21.57
N ARG A 116 -5.99 -6.00 21.87
CA ARG A 116 -6.61 -7.12 21.15
C ARG A 116 -8.12 -7.17 21.38
N ARG A 117 -8.56 -7.02 22.63
CA ARG A 117 -9.99 -7.08 23.01
C ARG A 117 -10.81 -5.96 22.40
N ILE A 118 -10.29 -4.73 22.37
CA ILE A 118 -11.02 -3.58 21.83
C ILE A 118 -11.16 -3.64 20.31
N GLY A 119 -10.37 -4.47 19.62
CA GLY A 119 -10.41 -4.63 18.17
C GLY A 119 -9.61 -3.57 17.41
N LEU A 120 -8.68 -2.88 18.07
CA LEU A 120 -7.95 -1.74 17.48
C LEU A 120 -7.17 -2.15 16.24
N HIS A 121 -6.39 -3.25 16.30
CA HIS A 121 -5.60 -3.71 15.15
C HIS A 121 -6.50 -4.07 13.95
N LYS A 122 -7.65 -4.71 14.19
CA LYS A 122 -8.60 -5.01 13.11
C LYS A 122 -9.08 -3.73 12.42
N VAL A 123 -9.56 -2.76 13.21
CA VAL A 123 -10.07 -1.49 12.69
C VAL A 123 -8.99 -0.69 11.95
N GLN A 124 -7.77 -0.70 12.47
CA GLN A 124 -6.62 -0.09 11.81
C GLN A 124 -6.27 -0.78 10.49
N GLY A 125 -6.29 -2.12 10.44
CA GLY A 125 -6.05 -2.87 9.21
C GLY A 125 -7.09 -2.60 8.13
N GLU A 126 -8.36 -2.45 8.52
CA GLU A 126 -9.42 -2.05 7.59
C GLU A 126 -9.19 -0.63 7.02
N ALA A 127 -8.74 0.31 7.85
CA ALA A 127 -8.35 1.64 7.39
C ALA A 127 -7.09 1.61 6.50
N VAL A 128 -6.12 0.74 6.79
CA VAL A 128 -4.94 0.52 5.95
C VAL A 128 -5.35 0.04 4.56
N ALA A 129 -6.24 -0.95 4.47
CA ALA A 129 -6.81 -1.38 3.20
C ALA A 129 -7.57 -0.23 2.52
N ALA A 130 -8.40 0.52 3.25
CA ALA A 130 -9.15 1.64 2.70
C ALA A 130 -8.27 2.75 2.11
N VAL A 131 -7.12 3.03 2.71
CA VAL A 131 -6.11 3.94 2.15
C VAL A 131 -5.67 3.44 0.77
N LEU A 132 -5.26 2.17 0.65
CA LEU A 132 -4.79 1.66 -0.64
C LEU A 132 -5.92 1.66 -1.68
N GLY A 133 -7.14 1.32 -1.28
CA GLY A 133 -8.33 1.41 -2.14
C GLY A 133 -8.60 2.84 -2.62
N ALA A 134 -8.48 3.83 -1.73
CA ALA A 134 -8.62 5.23 -2.08
C ALA A 134 -7.53 5.72 -3.03
N ILE A 135 -6.27 5.34 -2.78
CA ILE A 135 -5.15 5.67 -3.68
C ILE A 135 -5.37 5.04 -5.06
N TYR A 136 -5.81 3.78 -5.11
CA TYR A 136 -6.14 3.12 -6.37
C TYR A 136 -7.23 3.86 -7.15
N MET A 137 -8.32 4.25 -6.47
CA MET A 137 -9.45 4.92 -7.13
C MET A 137 -9.14 6.36 -7.54
N GLN A 138 -8.39 7.12 -6.74
CA GLN A 138 -8.15 8.54 -7.00
C GLN A 138 -6.86 8.82 -7.77
N HIS A 139 -5.81 8.02 -7.55
CA HIS A 139 -4.48 8.23 -8.14
C HIS A 139 -4.09 7.11 -9.11
N GLY A 140 -4.90 6.07 -9.25
CA GLY A 140 -4.72 5.00 -10.22
C GLY A 140 -3.84 3.84 -9.73
N GLY A 141 -3.87 2.76 -10.51
CA GLY A 141 -3.22 1.49 -10.14
C GLY A 141 -1.71 1.58 -9.98
N SER A 142 -1.01 2.30 -10.86
CA SER A 142 0.46 2.41 -10.83
C SER A 142 0.99 3.03 -9.53
N ILE A 143 0.32 4.09 -9.04
CA ILE A 143 0.67 4.75 -7.78
C ILE A 143 0.36 3.83 -6.60
N ALA A 144 -0.81 3.19 -6.58
CA ALA A 144 -1.16 2.23 -5.54
C ALA A 144 -0.16 1.05 -5.48
N HIS A 145 0.28 0.55 -6.65
CA HIS A 145 1.26 -0.53 -6.75
C HIS A 145 2.61 -0.11 -6.16
N ARG A 146 3.05 1.12 -6.44
CA ARG A 146 4.25 1.68 -5.80
C ARG A 146 4.09 1.82 -4.30
N VAL A 147 2.95 2.33 -3.81
CA VAL A 147 2.68 2.44 -2.37
C VAL A 147 2.74 1.07 -1.71
N PHE A 148 2.12 0.05 -2.31
CA PHE A 148 2.19 -1.33 -1.80
C PHE A 148 3.64 -1.80 -1.64
N HIS A 149 4.44 -1.72 -2.69
CA HIS A 149 5.82 -2.22 -2.66
C HIS A 149 6.78 -1.40 -1.80
N THR A 150 6.57 -0.09 -1.68
CA THR A 150 7.53 0.79 -1.00
C THR A 150 7.15 1.15 0.43
N ARG A 151 5.84 1.22 0.73
CA ARG A 151 5.32 1.71 2.02
C ARG A 151 4.55 0.64 2.81
N MET A 152 4.23 -0.51 2.22
CA MET A 152 3.44 -1.56 2.88
C MET A 152 4.20 -2.88 3.02
N LEU A 153 4.55 -3.52 1.90
CA LEU A 153 5.15 -4.84 1.86
C LEU A 153 6.43 -4.99 2.70
N PRO A 154 7.35 -3.99 2.77
CA PRO A 154 8.54 -4.09 3.63
C PRO A 154 8.22 -4.24 5.12
N HIS A 155 7.05 -3.79 5.57
CA HIS A 155 6.61 -3.94 6.97
C HIS A 155 5.87 -5.27 7.22
N LEU A 156 5.64 -6.06 6.17
CA LEU A 156 5.06 -7.40 6.26
C LEU A 156 6.12 -8.50 6.21
N LEU A 157 7.40 -8.13 6.20
CA LEU A 157 8.56 -9.04 6.29
C LEU A 157 8.79 -9.50 7.73
N VAL A 158 7.74 -10.03 8.35
CA VAL A 158 7.71 -10.41 9.76
C VAL A 158 7.15 -11.83 9.90
N ARG A 159 7.31 -12.43 11.09
CA ARG A 159 6.69 -13.72 11.38
C ARG A 159 5.16 -13.62 11.24
N GLY A 160 4.56 -14.54 10.49
CA GLY A 160 3.13 -14.52 10.17
C GLY A 160 2.76 -13.63 8.98
N GLY A 161 3.70 -12.84 8.45
CA GLY A 161 3.56 -12.08 7.22
C GLY A 161 4.02 -12.83 5.98
N LEU A 162 4.67 -12.12 5.06
CA LEU A 162 5.25 -12.68 3.84
C LEU A 162 6.27 -13.78 4.21
N PRO A 163 6.27 -14.95 3.54
CA PRO A 163 7.28 -15.98 3.78
C PRO A 163 8.71 -15.47 3.55
N THR A 164 9.65 -15.92 4.38
CA THR A 164 11.06 -15.49 4.37
C THR A 164 11.75 -15.69 3.02
N ALA A 165 11.34 -16.70 2.26
CA ALA A 165 11.84 -16.94 0.90
C ALA A 165 11.71 -15.71 -0.01
N PHE A 166 10.67 -14.90 0.16
CA PHE A 166 10.39 -13.74 -0.70
C PHE A 166 10.97 -12.42 -0.18
N HIS A 167 11.57 -12.39 1.01
CA HIS A 167 11.97 -11.14 1.67
C HIS A 167 13.00 -10.36 0.86
N ALA A 168 14.07 -11.02 0.41
CA ALA A 168 15.15 -10.37 -0.34
C ALA A 168 14.64 -9.73 -1.64
N GLU A 169 13.71 -10.38 -2.35
CA GLU A 169 13.12 -9.85 -3.57
C GLU A 169 12.16 -8.69 -3.30
N ALA A 170 11.38 -8.76 -2.22
CA ALA A 170 10.50 -7.68 -1.79
C ALA A 170 11.29 -6.41 -1.48
N GLU A 171 12.40 -6.53 -0.74
CA GLU A 171 13.29 -5.42 -0.42
C GLU A 171 13.98 -4.85 -1.67
N ALA A 172 14.50 -5.71 -2.53
CA ALA A 172 15.13 -5.30 -3.79
C ALA A 172 14.15 -4.55 -4.69
N LEU A 173 12.91 -5.03 -4.80
CA LEU A 173 11.85 -4.38 -5.57
C LEU A 173 11.46 -3.04 -4.95
N ALA A 174 11.29 -2.97 -3.63
CA ALA A 174 11.00 -1.73 -2.92
C ALA A 174 12.09 -0.67 -3.20
N LYS A 175 13.37 -1.06 -3.10
CA LYS A 175 14.51 -0.18 -3.42
C LYS A 175 14.49 0.29 -4.88
N ARG A 176 14.23 -0.61 -5.83
CA ARG A 176 14.13 -0.28 -7.26
C ARG A 176 12.97 0.68 -7.55
N MET A 177 11.89 0.61 -6.78
CA MET A 177 10.74 1.51 -6.88
C MET A 177 10.91 2.85 -6.14
N GLY A 178 12.10 3.12 -5.59
CA GLY A 178 12.44 4.38 -4.91
C GLY A 178 12.47 4.30 -3.38
N GLY A 179 12.13 3.14 -2.80
CA GLY A 179 12.17 2.93 -1.35
C GLY A 179 11.08 3.66 -0.56
N PRO A 180 11.11 3.56 0.78
CA PRO A 180 10.04 4.01 1.66
C PRO A 180 9.89 5.53 1.74
N GLU A 181 10.79 6.33 1.15
CA GLU A 181 10.67 7.79 1.04
C GLU A 181 10.69 8.25 -0.42
N GLY A 182 10.64 7.31 -1.37
CA GLY A 182 10.66 7.62 -2.81
C GLY A 182 9.42 8.40 -3.25
N ASN A 183 9.61 9.28 -4.24
CA ASN A 183 8.52 10.05 -4.82
C ASN A 183 7.48 9.11 -5.47
N LEU A 184 6.23 9.21 -5.01
CA LEU A 184 5.13 8.35 -5.46
C LEU A 184 4.63 8.68 -6.87
N LEU A 185 4.89 9.89 -7.39
CA LEU A 185 4.52 10.32 -8.75
C LEU A 185 5.58 10.01 -9.80
N HIS A 186 6.81 9.71 -9.39
CA HIS A 186 7.86 9.40 -10.35
C HIS A 186 7.51 8.07 -11.04
N ALA A 187 7.44 8.03 -12.37
CA ALA A 187 7.34 6.75 -13.07
C ALA A 187 8.55 5.88 -12.73
N LEU A 188 8.45 4.55 -12.75
CA LEU A 188 9.66 3.72 -12.77
C LEU A 188 10.52 4.25 -13.93
N GLY A 189 11.77 4.63 -13.61
CA GLY A 189 12.60 5.44 -14.49
C GLY A 189 12.51 4.95 -15.94
N LYS A 190 12.38 5.88 -16.88
CA LYS A 190 12.56 5.59 -18.30
C LYS A 190 13.83 4.77 -18.42
N THR A 191 13.71 3.47 -18.66
CA THR A 191 14.80 2.71 -19.24
C THR A 191 15.15 3.47 -20.50
N GLN A 192 16.38 3.99 -20.60
CA GLN A 192 16.89 4.63 -21.81
C GLN A 192 16.90 3.60 -22.95
N PHE A 193 15.75 3.39 -23.59
CA PHE A 193 15.60 2.73 -24.87
C PHE A 193 15.21 3.82 -25.88
N ASN A 194 16.14 4.73 -26.13
CA ASN A 194 16.30 5.49 -27.37
C ASN A 194 17.31 6.60 -27.11
N ASP A 195 18.59 6.26 -27.23
CA ASP A 195 19.60 7.16 -27.79
C ASP A 195 20.45 6.31 -28.74
N SER A 196 19.80 5.77 -29.77
CA SER A 196 20.53 5.39 -30.98
C SER A 196 20.83 6.69 -31.73
N PRO A 197 22.09 7.00 -32.04
CA PRO A 197 22.42 8.18 -32.82
C PRO A 197 21.73 8.03 -34.19
N SER A 198 20.94 9.04 -34.55
CA SER A 198 20.39 9.15 -35.91
C SER A 198 21.56 9.14 -36.90
N PRO A 199 21.53 8.33 -37.96
CA PRO A 199 22.59 8.33 -38.96
C PRO A 199 22.62 9.71 -39.62
N SER A 200 23.79 10.34 -39.55
CA SER A 200 24.11 11.58 -40.23
C SER A 200 23.81 11.47 -41.72
N SER A 201 22.92 12.32 -42.24
CA SER A 201 22.76 12.52 -43.67
C SER A 201 23.95 13.33 -44.20
N SER A 202 25.02 12.64 -44.59
CA SER A 202 26.04 13.22 -45.46
C SER A 202 25.44 13.39 -46.85
N ALA A 203 25.07 14.63 -47.20
CA ALA A 203 24.73 15.01 -48.56
C ALA A 203 25.99 14.99 -49.43
N SER A 204 26.13 13.97 -50.25
CA SER A 204 27.12 13.89 -51.32
C SER A 204 26.70 14.83 -52.46
N SER A 205 27.43 15.93 -52.64
CA SER A 205 27.34 16.73 -53.85
C SER A 205 28.16 16.06 -54.95
N HIS A 206 27.47 15.45 -55.93
CA HIS A 206 28.09 15.04 -57.19
C HIS A 206 28.01 16.21 -58.17
N SER A 207 29.18 16.74 -58.51
CA SER A 207 29.41 17.56 -59.69
C SER A 207 29.44 16.67 -60.93
N SER A 208 28.60 16.97 -61.91
CA SER A 208 28.72 16.43 -63.27
C SER A 208 29.60 17.36 -64.12
N PRO A 209 30.54 16.83 -64.93
CA PRO A 209 31.23 17.62 -65.93
C PRO A 209 30.43 17.68 -67.24
N ALA A 210 30.67 18.75 -67.98
CA ALA A 210 30.06 19.07 -69.26
C ALA A 210 30.41 18.09 -70.39
N SER A 211 29.47 17.94 -71.33
CA SER A 211 29.71 17.79 -72.77
C SER A 211 28.49 18.33 -73.52
#